data_AF-A0A9W8L9K7-F1
#
_entry.id   AF-A0A9W8L9K7-F1
#
_cell.length_a   1.000
_cell.length_b   1.000
_cell.length_c   1.000
_cell.angle_alpha   90.00
_cell.angle_beta   90.00
_cell.angle_gamma   90.00
#
_symmetry.space_group_name_H-M   'P 1'
#
loop_
_entity.id
_entity.type
_entity.pdbx_description
1 polymer ?
#
loop_
_entity_poly.entity_id
_entity_poly.type
_entity_poly.pdbx_seq_one_letter_code
_entity_poly.pdbx_strand_id
1 'polypeptide(L)'
;MFIRPRKPAPEPHVRHTLSELGYEFDLTSGKLRNTSTGEPYEYNTYGSDKKKNAELYQSLLAPASRDVYRILVESDLHMEPIAVPDSRQPHCNIYVTPGGLSQKHLVVIVTGHGVNGGVWAWNVLVKEGLRAGSVIEYVRGCVQRGYGVLVLNPNENIVATDGFPETFNTYVGHSTPIHGSETPDEHVGFVWSRIIRGSLAETVAFVTFNTAGIAVVDLLKHDYAQFISKSVGIVFIDSAHSTFKLEREALG
;
A
#
# COMPACT_ATOMS: atom_id res chain seq x y z
N MET A 1 25.98 12.23 -38.96
CA MET A 1 24.73 11.74 -38.35
C MET A 1 25.11 10.88 -37.17
N PHE A 2 25.00 11.39 -35.94
CA PHE A 2 25.36 10.63 -34.73
C PHE A 2 24.20 9.68 -34.40
N ILE A 3 24.36 8.40 -34.72
CA ILE A 3 23.43 7.36 -34.28
C ILE A 3 23.68 7.16 -32.78
N ARG A 4 22.78 7.64 -31.92
CA ARG A 4 22.82 7.29 -30.50
C ARG A 4 22.70 5.76 -30.40
N PRO A 5 23.60 5.07 -29.67
CA PRO A 5 23.43 3.65 -29.42
C PRO A 5 22.04 3.43 -28.81
N ARG A 6 21.28 2.47 -29.35
CA ARG A 6 20.07 2.00 -28.68
C ARG A 6 20.50 1.55 -27.28
N LYS A 7 19.99 2.21 -26.24
CA LYS A 7 20.07 1.64 -24.90
C LYS A 7 19.47 0.23 -24.97
N PRO A 8 20.13 -0.79 -24.38
CA PRO A 8 19.50 -2.09 -24.21
C PRO A 8 18.12 -1.87 -23.59
N ALA A 9 17.13 -2.69 -23.98
CA ALA A 9 15.91 -2.76 -23.20
C ALA A 9 16.33 -3.03 -21.74
N PRO A 10 15.76 -2.32 -20.75
CA PRO A 10 16.03 -2.63 -19.36
C PRO A 10 15.76 -4.11 -19.14
N GLU A 11 16.70 -4.83 -18.52
CA GLU A 11 16.44 -6.20 -18.12
C GLU A 11 15.21 -6.22 -17.20
N PRO A 12 14.35 -7.26 -17.28
CA PRO A 12 13.24 -7.39 -16.37
C PRO A 12 13.78 -7.34 -14.94
N HIS A 13 13.30 -6.38 -14.14
CA HIS A 13 13.65 -6.31 -12.73
C HIS A 13 13.20 -7.61 -12.07
N VAL A 14 14.16 -8.44 -11.63
CA VAL A 14 13.85 -9.67 -10.89
C VAL A 14 13.29 -9.26 -9.52
N ARG A 15 12.11 -9.77 -9.16
CA ARG A 15 11.50 -9.54 -7.84
C ARG A 15 11.97 -10.60 -6.86
N HIS A 16 13.04 -10.32 -6.15
CA HIS A 16 13.46 -11.21 -5.08
C HIS A 16 12.43 -11.22 -3.93
N THR A 17 12.29 -12.37 -3.27
CA THR A 17 11.62 -12.46 -1.96
C THR A 17 12.60 -12.17 -0.83
N LEU A 18 12.11 -11.87 0.37
CA LEU A 18 12.99 -11.75 1.54
C LEU A 18 13.73 -13.06 1.81
N SER A 19 13.04 -14.20 1.70
CA SER A 19 13.64 -15.52 1.95
C SER A 19 14.78 -15.85 0.98
N GLU A 20 14.66 -15.48 -0.30
CA GLU A 20 15.75 -15.60 -1.29
C GLU A 20 16.97 -14.75 -0.94
N LEU A 21 16.76 -13.63 -0.24
CA LEU A 21 17.83 -12.77 0.26
C LEU A 21 18.36 -13.23 1.64
N GLY A 22 17.80 -14.30 2.22
CA GLY A 22 18.19 -14.83 3.52
C GLY A 22 17.60 -14.06 4.71
N TYR A 23 16.47 -13.39 4.53
CA TYR A 23 15.78 -12.62 5.56
C TYR A 23 14.30 -13.00 5.68
N GLU A 24 13.72 -12.73 6.85
CA GLU A 24 12.28 -12.82 7.09
C GLU A 24 11.86 -11.89 8.22
N PHE A 25 10.58 -11.53 8.29
CA PHE A 25 10.06 -10.85 9.47
C PHE A 25 9.71 -11.86 10.56
N ASP A 26 10.28 -11.67 11.74
CA ASP A 26 9.81 -12.34 12.95
C ASP A 26 8.49 -11.69 13.38
N LEU A 27 7.39 -12.42 13.25
CA LEU A 27 6.05 -11.90 13.53
C LEU A 27 5.80 -11.62 15.03
N THR A 28 6.64 -12.16 15.92
CA THR A 28 6.54 -11.90 17.36
C THR A 28 7.19 -10.56 17.72
N SER A 29 8.43 -10.34 17.29
CA SER A 29 9.13 -9.06 17.57
C SER A 29 8.82 -7.95 16.56
N GLY A 30 8.34 -8.32 15.38
CA GLY A 30 8.15 -7.45 14.22
C GLY A 30 9.45 -7.07 13.50
N LYS A 31 10.62 -7.56 13.92
CA LYS A 31 11.92 -7.20 13.34
C LYS A 31 12.25 -8.08 12.12
N LEU A 32 12.91 -7.50 11.14
CA LEU A 32 13.53 -8.25 10.04
C LEU A 32 14.76 -8.99 10.59
N ARG A 33 14.84 -10.30 10.37
CA ARG A 33 15.93 -11.16 10.86
C ARG A 33 16.57 -11.94 9.74
N ASN A 34 17.84 -12.25 9.90
CA ASN A 34 18.56 -13.15 9.02
C ASN A 34 18.15 -14.60 9.32
N THR A 35 17.74 -15.37 8.31
CA THR A 35 17.19 -16.73 8.50
C THR A 35 18.22 -17.76 8.93
N SER A 36 19.51 -17.52 8.67
CA SER A 36 20.59 -18.44 9.04
C SER A 36 21.10 -18.24 10.46
N THR A 37 21.14 -16.98 10.93
CA THR A 37 21.68 -16.63 12.26
C THR A 37 20.59 -16.36 13.30
N GLY A 38 19.38 -16.01 12.87
CA GLY A 38 18.30 -15.55 13.73
C GLY A 38 18.49 -14.11 14.24
N GLU A 39 19.59 -13.44 13.91
CA GLU A 39 19.87 -12.09 14.39
C GLU A 39 19.05 -11.03 13.62
N PRO A 40 18.63 -9.93 14.27
CA PRO A 40 18.01 -8.80 13.60
C PRO A 40 18.92 -8.19 12.51
N TYR A 41 18.32 -7.68 11.45
CA TYR A 41 19.04 -6.93 10.43
C TYR A 41 19.67 -5.66 11.02
N GLU A 42 20.95 -5.45 10.73
CA GLU A 42 21.66 -4.20 10.98
C GLU A 42 22.29 -3.68 9.69
N TYR A 43 22.30 -2.35 9.50
CA TYR A 43 22.87 -1.75 8.29
C TYR A 43 24.35 -2.13 8.09
N ASN A 44 25.13 -2.32 9.16
CA ASN A 44 26.55 -2.67 9.10
C ASN A 44 26.81 -4.19 9.13
N THR A 45 25.95 -4.99 8.49
CA THR A 45 26.04 -6.47 8.44
C THR A 45 27.44 -6.96 8.01
N TYR A 46 28.08 -6.28 7.06
CA TYR A 46 29.42 -6.62 6.55
C TYR A 46 30.52 -5.71 7.10
N GLY A 47 30.37 -5.24 8.35
CA GLY A 47 31.34 -4.39 9.02
C GLY A 47 31.59 -3.09 8.25
N SER A 48 32.85 -2.81 7.91
CA SER A 48 33.24 -1.57 7.22
C SER A 48 32.98 -1.56 5.70
N ASP A 49 32.48 -2.65 5.11
CA ASP A 49 32.16 -2.70 3.68
C ASP A 49 30.87 -1.93 3.36
N LYS A 50 31.02 -0.60 3.20
CA LYS A 50 29.92 0.31 2.92
C LYS A 50 29.16 -0.03 1.63
N LYS A 51 29.86 -0.54 0.61
CA LYS A 51 29.25 -0.86 -0.68
C LYS A 51 28.31 -2.05 -0.53
N LYS A 52 28.80 -3.14 0.06
CA LYS A 52 28.00 -4.36 0.26
C LYS A 52 26.83 -4.13 1.22
N ASN A 53 27.02 -3.33 2.27
CA ASN A 53 25.96 -2.91 3.18
C ASN A 53 24.86 -2.10 2.47
N ALA A 54 25.25 -1.15 1.62
CA ALA A 54 24.30 -0.37 0.83
C ALA A 54 23.54 -1.25 -0.18
N GLU A 55 24.23 -2.16 -0.87
CA GLU A 55 23.62 -3.10 -1.82
C GLU A 55 22.59 -4.01 -1.15
N LEU A 56 22.94 -4.60 0.01
CA LEU A 56 22.00 -5.40 0.80
C LEU A 56 20.82 -4.56 1.28
N TYR A 57 21.06 -3.38 1.83
CA TYR A 57 19.97 -2.51 2.28
C TYR A 57 18.98 -2.20 1.16
N GLN A 58 19.48 -1.83 -0.03
CA GLN A 58 18.64 -1.53 -1.19
C GLN A 58 17.88 -2.75 -1.69
N SER A 59 18.50 -3.93 -1.68
CA SER A 59 17.84 -5.17 -2.13
C SER A 59 16.69 -5.59 -1.22
N LEU A 60 16.71 -5.22 0.07
CA LEU A 60 15.67 -5.55 1.05
C LEU A 60 14.43 -4.64 0.98
N LEU A 61 14.52 -3.43 0.44
CA LEU A 61 13.44 -2.43 0.53
C LEU A 61 12.13 -2.88 -0.13
N ALA A 62 12.21 -3.30 -1.39
CA ALA A 62 11.03 -3.68 -2.16
C ALA A 62 10.45 -5.05 -1.71
N PRO A 63 11.25 -6.11 -1.48
CA PRO A 63 10.75 -7.36 -0.92
C PRO A 63 10.10 -7.18 0.46
N ALA A 64 10.70 -6.39 1.35
CA ALA A 64 10.11 -6.12 2.67
C ALA A 64 8.75 -5.43 2.56
N SER A 65 8.62 -4.47 1.65
CA SER A 65 7.36 -3.77 1.42
C SER A 65 6.28 -4.71 0.88
N ARG A 66 6.62 -5.61 -0.07
CA ARG A 66 5.70 -6.64 -0.57
C ARG A 66 5.29 -7.64 0.50
N ASP A 67 6.21 -7.99 1.39
CA ASP A 67 5.95 -8.98 2.44
C ASP A 67 4.88 -8.52 3.43
N VAL A 68 4.65 -7.20 3.56
CA VAL A 68 3.54 -6.66 4.36
C VAL A 68 2.19 -7.21 3.90
N TYR A 69 1.93 -7.28 2.60
CA TYR A 69 0.68 -7.86 2.08
C TYR A 69 0.53 -9.34 2.44
N ARG A 70 1.61 -10.12 2.32
CA ARG A 70 1.62 -11.51 2.78
C ARG A 70 1.27 -11.59 4.26
N ILE A 71 1.87 -10.74 5.09
CA ILE A 71 1.63 -10.73 6.54
C ILE A 71 0.20 -10.31 6.87
N LEU A 72 -0.40 -9.34 6.17
CA LEU A 72 -1.82 -8.97 6.37
C LEU A 72 -2.74 -10.19 6.17
N VAL A 73 -2.43 -11.06 5.20
CA VAL A 73 -3.21 -12.26 4.86
C VAL A 73 -2.90 -13.45 5.79
N GLU A 74 -1.62 -13.73 6.03
CA GLU A 74 -1.16 -14.97 6.67
C GLU A 74 -1.00 -14.88 8.20
N SER A 75 -0.99 -13.67 8.76
CA SER A 75 -0.91 -13.48 10.22
C SER A 75 -2.28 -13.67 10.91
N ASP A 76 -2.32 -13.39 12.22
CA ASP A 76 -3.53 -13.34 13.05
C ASP A 76 -4.62 -12.38 12.53
N LEU A 77 -4.28 -11.49 11.60
CA LEU A 77 -5.22 -10.56 10.98
C LEU A 77 -6.15 -11.22 9.95
N HIS A 78 -5.68 -12.30 9.29
CA HIS A 78 -6.42 -13.04 8.27
C HIS A 78 -7.13 -12.16 7.22
N MET A 79 -6.49 -11.08 6.78
CA MET A 79 -7.16 -10.15 5.86
C MET A 79 -7.40 -10.81 4.50
N GLU A 80 -8.55 -10.51 3.92
CA GLU A 80 -9.01 -11.04 2.64
C GLU A 80 -8.67 -10.03 1.53
N PRO A 81 -8.04 -10.46 0.43
CA PRO A 81 -7.83 -9.61 -0.72
C PRO A 81 -9.13 -9.41 -1.50
N ILE A 82 -9.39 -8.17 -1.92
CA ILE A 82 -10.42 -7.81 -2.88
C ILE A 82 -9.72 -7.27 -4.12
N ALA A 83 -9.94 -7.92 -5.26
CA ALA A 83 -9.41 -7.47 -6.54
C ALA A 83 -10.11 -6.18 -7.00
N VAL A 84 -9.34 -5.18 -7.41
CA VAL A 84 -9.81 -3.91 -7.95
C VAL A 84 -9.26 -3.74 -9.37
N PRO A 85 -10.13 -3.65 -10.41
CA PRO A 85 -11.60 -3.67 -10.37
C PRO A 85 -12.25 -5.07 -10.25
N ASP A 86 -11.61 -6.13 -10.78
CA ASP A 86 -12.11 -7.53 -10.77
C ASP A 86 -10.94 -8.47 -11.10
N SER A 87 -10.96 -9.69 -10.57
CA SER A 87 -9.83 -10.64 -10.73
C SER A 87 -9.70 -11.24 -12.14
N ARG A 88 -10.70 -11.07 -13.01
CA ARG A 88 -10.67 -11.58 -14.40
C ARG A 88 -9.91 -10.69 -15.38
N GLN A 89 -9.44 -9.53 -14.94
CA GLN A 89 -8.71 -8.55 -15.73
C GLN A 89 -7.48 -8.03 -14.95
N PRO A 90 -6.60 -7.20 -15.56
CA PRO A 90 -5.55 -6.54 -14.81
C PRO A 90 -6.14 -5.83 -13.58
N HIS A 91 -5.63 -6.15 -12.40
CA HIS A 91 -6.14 -5.66 -11.12
C HIS A 91 -5.02 -5.52 -10.10
N CYS A 92 -5.26 -4.73 -9.07
CA CYS A 92 -4.52 -4.76 -7.82
C CYS A 92 -5.41 -5.33 -6.71
N ASN A 93 -4.83 -5.56 -5.53
CA ASN A 93 -5.58 -6.04 -4.37
C ASN A 93 -5.63 -4.96 -3.30
N ILE A 94 -6.81 -4.76 -2.74
CA ILE A 94 -7.01 -4.10 -1.45
C ILE A 94 -7.31 -5.17 -0.40
N TYR A 95 -7.03 -4.91 0.86
CA TYR A 95 -7.09 -5.92 1.90
C TYR A 95 -8.11 -5.54 2.95
N VAL A 96 -9.05 -6.43 3.25
CA VAL A 96 -10.08 -6.18 4.28
C VAL A 96 -9.99 -7.21 5.40
N THR A 97 -10.19 -6.80 6.65
CA THR A 97 -10.32 -7.76 7.77
C THR A 97 -11.54 -8.65 7.58
N PRO A 98 -11.55 -9.90 8.08
CA PRO A 98 -12.71 -10.80 7.99
C PRO A 98 -14.02 -10.14 8.43
N GLY A 99 -15.02 -10.13 7.54
CA GLY A 99 -16.31 -9.48 7.79
C GLY A 99 -16.25 -7.95 7.95
N GLY A 100 -15.13 -7.31 7.60
CA GLY A 100 -14.88 -5.88 7.84
C GLY A 100 -15.90 -4.95 7.19
N LEU A 101 -16.39 -5.28 5.99
CA LEU A 101 -17.45 -4.52 5.31
C LEU A 101 -18.84 -4.69 5.95
N SER A 102 -18.98 -5.64 6.87
CA SER A 102 -20.21 -5.89 7.64
C SER A 102 -20.13 -5.32 9.07
N GLN A 103 -18.98 -4.76 9.47
CA GLN A 103 -18.82 -4.17 10.79
C GLN A 103 -19.48 -2.80 10.87
N LYS A 104 -20.01 -2.44 12.05
CA LYS A 104 -20.63 -1.14 12.31
C LYS A 104 -19.70 0.04 11.99
N HIS A 105 -18.42 -0.10 12.33
CA HIS A 105 -17.39 0.90 12.12
C HIS A 105 -16.31 0.36 11.18
N LEU A 106 -16.03 1.07 10.09
CA LEU A 106 -15.00 0.74 9.12
C LEU A 106 -13.90 1.80 9.11
N VAL A 107 -12.64 1.37 9.27
CA VAL A 107 -11.46 2.22 9.08
C VAL A 107 -10.84 1.93 7.73
N VAL A 108 -10.69 2.95 6.90
CA VAL A 108 -10.11 2.86 5.56
C VAL A 108 -8.74 3.51 5.57
N ILE A 109 -7.69 2.69 5.45
CA ILE A 109 -6.29 3.11 5.48
C ILE A 109 -5.77 3.22 4.05
N VAL A 110 -5.51 4.45 3.61
CA VAL A 110 -5.04 4.78 2.26
C VAL A 110 -3.57 5.19 2.34
N THR A 111 -2.67 4.32 1.90
CA THR A 111 -1.22 4.57 1.92
C THR A 111 -0.72 4.95 0.54
N GLY A 112 -0.16 6.15 0.38
CA GLY A 112 0.20 6.71 -0.94
C GLY A 112 1.69 6.76 -1.27
N HIS A 113 2.58 6.08 -0.54
CA HIS A 113 4.02 6.22 -0.74
C HIS A 113 4.76 4.88 -0.71
N GLY A 114 5.68 4.70 -1.66
CA GLY A 114 6.51 3.49 -1.78
C GLY A 114 5.94 2.46 -2.75
N VAL A 115 6.59 1.29 -2.80
CA VAL A 115 6.32 0.26 -3.81
C VAL A 115 4.97 -0.44 -3.59
N ASN A 116 4.49 -0.52 -2.35
CA ASN A 116 3.31 -1.31 -1.95
C ASN A 116 2.51 -0.64 -0.83
N GLY A 117 1.24 -1.03 -0.72
CA GLY A 117 0.32 -0.59 0.33
C GLY A 117 0.61 -1.16 1.72
N GLY A 118 0.05 -0.53 2.73
CA GLY A 118 0.21 -0.96 4.12
C GLY A 118 1.57 -0.61 4.74
N VAL A 119 2.42 0.14 4.03
CA VAL A 119 3.72 0.62 4.51
C VAL A 119 3.61 2.11 4.85
N TRP A 120 3.98 2.49 6.07
CA TRP A 120 4.13 3.90 6.47
C TRP A 120 5.45 4.47 5.94
N ALA A 121 6.54 3.73 6.09
CA ALA A 121 7.86 4.20 5.68
C ALA A 121 8.77 3.00 5.40
N TRP A 122 9.13 2.78 4.14
CA TRP A 122 9.91 1.61 3.68
C TRP A 122 11.30 1.53 4.33
N ASN A 123 11.93 2.68 4.59
CA ASN A 123 13.23 2.76 5.26
C ASN A 123 13.12 2.39 6.75
N VAL A 124 12.03 2.79 7.40
CA VAL A 124 11.74 2.44 8.80
C VAL A 124 11.33 0.97 8.90
N LEU A 125 10.58 0.45 7.93
CA LEU A 125 10.19 -0.96 7.89
C LEU A 125 11.38 -1.91 7.95
N VAL A 126 12.41 -1.66 7.14
CA VAL A 126 13.61 -2.52 7.07
C VAL A 126 14.49 -2.36 8.31
N LYS A 127 14.63 -1.13 8.85
CA LYS A 127 15.52 -0.85 9.99
C LYS A 127 14.88 -1.13 11.34
N GLU A 128 13.62 -0.74 11.50
CA GLU A 128 12.90 -0.76 12.77
C GLU A 128 11.80 -1.81 12.84
N GLY A 129 11.38 -2.39 11.71
CA GLY A 129 10.41 -3.49 11.66
C GLY A 129 8.96 -3.06 11.46
N LEU A 130 8.08 -4.06 11.47
CA LEU A 130 6.65 -3.94 11.13
C LEU A 130 5.93 -2.91 12.01
N ARG A 131 6.20 -2.89 13.31
CA ARG A 131 5.52 -1.99 14.27
C ARG A 131 5.64 -0.51 13.92
N ALA A 132 6.81 -0.09 13.44
CA ALA A 132 7.07 1.31 13.11
C ALA A 132 6.90 1.60 11.61
N GLY A 133 7.18 0.61 10.76
CA GLY A 133 7.21 0.79 9.31
C GLY A 133 5.93 0.43 8.56
N SER A 134 4.97 -0.26 9.18
CA SER A 134 3.76 -0.73 8.51
C SER A 134 2.47 -0.52 9.33
N VAL A 135 1.33 -0.71 8.66
CA VAL A 135 -0.01 -0.56 9.24
C VAL A 135 -0.37 -1.70 10.21
N ILE A 136 0.40 -2.78 10.28
CA ILE A 136 -0.01 -4.05 10.93
C ILE A 136 -0.48 -3.83 12.38
N GLU A 137 0.31 -3.15 13.20
CA GLU A 137 -0.06 -2.89 14.60
C GLU A 137 -1.27 -1.96 14.72
N TYR A 138 -1.43 -1.03 13.77
CA TYR A 138 -2.60 -0.17 13.70
C TYR A 138 -3.86 -0.99 13.38
N VAL A 139 -3.77 -1.90 12.39
CA VAL A 139 -4.85 -2.82 12.04
C VAL A 139 -5.22 -3.70 13.23
N ARG A 140 -4.24 -4.31 13.92
CA ARG A 140 -4.48 -5.10 15.15
C ARG A 140 -5.23 -4.29 16.20
N GLY A 141 -4.82 -3.04 16.43
CA GLY A 141 -5.50 -2.15 17.37
C GLY A 141 -6.95 -1.82 16.98
N CYS A 142 -7.25 -1.66 15.69
CA CYS A 142 -8.61 -1.47 15.19
C CYS A 142 -9.47 -2.73 15.37
N VAL A 143 -8.93 -3.90 15.01
CA VAL A 143 -9.62 -5.19 15.15
C VAL A 143 -9.97 -5.47 16.62
N GLN A 144 -9.04 -5.20 17.55
CA GLN A 144 -9.28 -5.34 18.99
C GLN A 144 -10.42 -4.45 19.52
N ARG A 145 -10.73 -3.35 18.82
CA ARG A 145 -11.84 -2.44 19.14
C ARG A 145 -13.15 -2.82 18.43
N GLY A 146 -13.16 -3.91 17.68
CA GLY A 146 -14.32 -4.37 16.90
C GLY A 146 -14.55 -3.58 15.61
N TYR A 147 -13.52 -2.92 15.07
CA TYR A 147 -13.63 -2.21 13.80
C TYR A 147 -13.26 -3.12 12.63
N GLY A 148 -14.00 -2.98 11.52
CA GLY A 148 -13.52 -3.45 10.23
C GLY A 148 -12.40 -2.56 9.73
N VAL A 149 -11.43 -3.13 9.02
CA VAL A 149 -10.34 -2.35 8.42
C VAL A 149 -10.19 -2.71 6.95
N LEU A 150 -10.05 -1.70 6.09
CA LEU A 150 -9.75 -1.81 4.67
C LEU A 150 -8.43 -1.07 4.39
N VAL A 151 -7.43 -1.75 3.83
CA VAL A 151 -6.13 -1.19 3.46
C VAL A 151 -6.01 -1.17 1.94
N LEU A 152 -5.64 -0.02 1.37
CA LEU A 152 -5.44 0.15 -0.07
C LEU A 152 -4.25 1.06 -0.40
N ASN A 153 -3.66 0.83 -1.56
CA ASN A 153 -2.67 1.70 -2.18
C ASN A 153 -3.22 2.25 -3.49
N PRO A 154 -3.63 3.53 -3.53
CA PRO A 154 -4.26 4.08 -4.72
C PRO A 154 -3.31 4.25 -5.88
N ASN A 155 -1.99 4.10 -5.67
CA ASN A 155 -1.01 4.21 -6.75
C ASN A 155 -0.78 2.88 -7.49
N GLU A 156 -1.32 1.74 -7.03
CA GLU A 156 -1.21 0.46 -7.73
C GLU A 156 -2.17 0.44 -8.93
N ASN A 157 -1.78 1.16 -9.99
CA ASN A 157 -2.63 1.46 -11.16
C ASN A 157 -2.21 0.72 -12.43
N ILE A 158 -1.13 -0.04 -12.38
CA ILE A 158 -0.61 -0.83 -13.51
C ILE A 158 -0.22 -2.24 -13.04
N VAL A 159 -0.25 -3.18 -13.97
CA VAL A 159 0.27 -4.55 -13.80
C VAL A 159 1.53 -4.71 -14.64
N ALA A 160 2.62 -5.14 -14.01
CA ALA A 160 3.88 -5.43 -14.69
C ALA A 160 3.80 -6.71 -15.55
N THR A 161 4.82 -6.96 -16.36
CA THR A 161 4.86 -8.15 -17.25
C THR A 161 4.80 -9.48 -16.53
N ASP A 162 5.21 -9.50 -15.27
CA ASP A 162 5.17 -10.67 -14.40
C ASP A 162 3.79 -10.89 -13.74
N GLY A 163 2.81 -10.04 -14.05
CA GLY A 163 1.44 -10.15 -13.56
C GLY A 163 1.20 -9.49 -12.20
N PHE A 164 2.20 -8.82 -11.61
CA PHE A 164 2.04 -8.16 -10.31
C PHE A 164 1.70 -6.67 -10.43
N PRO A 165 0.86 -6.13 -9.52
CA PRO A 165 0.59 -4.69 -9.46
C PRO A 165 1.85 -3.87 -9.12
N GLU A 166 1.93 -2.67 -9.67
CA GLU A 166 3.03 -1.73 -9.45
C GLU A 166 2.56 -0.29 -9.28
N THR A 167 3.34 0.47 -8.52
CA THR A 167 3.10 1.91 -8.26
C THR A 167 3.84 2.83 -9.22
N PHE A 168 4.89 2.33 -9.87
CA PHE A 168 5.64 3.07 -10.88
C PHE A 168 6.06 2.14 -12.00
N ASN A 169 6.13 2.69 -13.22
CA ASN A 169 6.53 1.92 -14.38
C ASN A 169 8.06 1.68 -14.35
N THR A 170 8.49 0.57 -13.75
CA THR A 170 9.89 0.10 -13.78
C THR A 170 10.25 -0.61 -15.08
N TYR A 171 9.26 -1.08 -15.85
CA TYR A 171 9.45 -1.89 -17.05
C TYR A 171 9.11 -1.06 -18.29
N VAL A 172 10.11 -0.40 -18.87
CA VAL A 172 9.95 0.44 -20.07
C VAL A 172 9.14 -0.31 -21.15
N GLY A 173 7.90 0.15 -21.37
CA GLY A 173 7.03 -0.25 -22.47
C GLY A 173 6.23 -1.55 -22.33
N HIS A 174 6.17 -2.19 -21.14
CA HIS A 174 5.51 -3.51 -21.00
C HIS A 174 4.56 -3.65 -19.80
N SER A 175 3.99 -2.56 -19.28
CA SER A 175 2.97 -2.60 -18.23
C SER A 175 1.56 -2.46 -18.80
N THR A 176 0.59 -3.14 -18.21
CA THR A 176 -0.83 -3.04 -18.56
C THR A 176 -1.56 -2.15 -17.54
N PRO A 177 -2.24 -1.07 -17.95
CA PRO A 177 -3.08 -0.28 -17.04
C PRO A 177 -4.19 -1.11 -16.39
N ILE A 178 -4.54 -0.76 -15.16
CA ILE A 178 -5.69 -1.32 -14.45
C ILE A 178 -6.91 -0.46 -14.77
N HIS A 179 -7.78 -0.96 -15.65
CA HIS A 179 -8.91 -0.19 -16.16
C HIS A 179 -9.95 0.17 -15.08
N GLY A 180 -10.36 1.43 -15.03
CA GLY A 180 -11.21 2.00 -13.98
C GLY A 180 -10.49 2.34 -12.68
N SER A 181 -9.16 2.31 -12.69
CA SER A 181 -8.26 2.55 -11.56
C SER A 181 -6.86 2.93 -12.09
N GLU A 182 -6.80 3.69 -13.19
CA GLU A 182 -5.56 4.10 -13.84
C GLU A 182 -4.87 5.27 -13.10
N THR A 183 -5.63 6.03 -12.30
CA THR A 183 -5.11 7.09 -11.42
C THR A 183 -5.46 6.84 -9.95
N PRO A 184 -4.74 7.48 -9.01
CA PRO A 184 -5.09 7.41 -7.58
C PRO A 184 -6.51 7.88 -7.26
N ASP A 185 -6.99 8.93 -7.93
CA ASP A 185 -8.36 9.45 -7.81
C ASP A 185 -9.40 8.46 -8.36
N GLU A 186 -9.17 7.85 -9.53
CA GLU A 186 -10.03 6.80 -10.08
C GLU A 186 -10.07 5.57 -9.16
N HIS A 187 -8.92 5.14 -8.62
CA HIS A 187 -8.85 4.02 -7.68
C HIS A 187 -9.68 4.29 -6.42
N VAL A 188 -9.47 5.44 -5.76
CA VAL A 188 -10.23 5.80 -4.56
C VAL A 188 -11.72 5.96 -4.88
N GLY A 189 -12.06 6.56 -6.01
CA GLY A 189 -13.44 6.70 -6.48
C GLY A 189 -14.12 5.34 -6.74
N PHE A 190 -13.40 4.39 -7.34
CA PHE A 190 -13.88 3.02 -7.55
C PHE A 190 -14.15 2.32 -6.23
N VAL A 191 -13.16 2.31 -5.33
CA VAL A 191 -13.28 1.64 -4.01
C VAL A 191 -14.40 2.28 -3.19
N TRP A 192 -14.53 3.61 -3.20
CA TRP A 192 -15.65 4.29 -2.56
C TRP A 192 -16.99 3.85 -3.14
N SER A 193 -17.18 4.00 -4.45
CA SER A 193 -18.48 3.80 -5.10
C SER A 193 -18.93 2.34 -5.15
N ARG A 194 -18.00 1.39 -5.28
CA ARG A 194 -18.31 -0.04 -5.48
C ARG A 194 -18.20 -0.87 -4.21
N ILE A 195 -17.42 -0.44 -3.22
CA ILE A 195 -17.09 -1.26 -2.05
C ILE A 195 -17.56 -0.56 -0.77
N ILE A 196 -17.07 0.64 -0.48
CA ILE A 196 -17.31 1.31 0.82
C ILE A 196 -18.75 1.84 0.93
N ARG A 197 -19.25 2.53 -0.11
CA ARG A 197 -20.58 3.16 -0.09
C ARG A 197 -21.70 2.14 0.16
N GLY A 198 -21.60 0.96 -0.45
CA GLY A 198 -22.56 -0.15 -0.31
C GLY A 198 -22.35 -1.08 0.89
N SER A 199 -21.29 -0.88 1.69
CA SER A 199 -21.02 -1.72 2.86
C SER A 199 -22.07 -1.53 3.96
N LEU A 200 -22.18 -2.48 4.90
CA LEU A 200 -23.09 -2.37 6.05
C LEU A 200 -22.54 -1.47 7.16
N ALA A 201 -21.36 -0.86 6.97
CA ALA A 201 -20.80 0.04 7.95
C ALA A 201 -21.66 1.29 8.10
N GLU A 202 -22.02 1.62 9.33
CA GLU A 202 -22.76 2.84 9.67
C GLU A 202 -21.84 4.06 9.62
N THR A 203 -20.57 3.87 9.98
CA THR A 203 -19.58 4.95 9.99
C THR A 203 -18.27 4.51 9.35
N VAL A 204 -17.67 5.42 8.59
CA VAL A 204 -16.37 5.23 7.93
C VAL A 204 -15.38 6.29 8.40
N ALA A 205 -14.19 5.89 8.83
CA ALA A 205 -13.09 6.80 9.12
C ALA A 205 -11.96 6.56 8.11
N PHE A 206 -11.43 7.62 7.50
CA PHE A 206 -10.28 7.52 6.60
C PHE A 206 -8.99 7.86 7.34
N VAL A 207 -7.96 7.05 7.16
CA VAL A 207 -6.59 7.31 7.60
C VAL A 207 -5.72 7.35 6.36
N THR A 208 -5.24 8.54 6.02
CA THR A 208 -4.52 8.79 4.77
C THR A 208 -3.08 9.14 5.07
N PHE A 209 -2.16 8.58 4.29
CA PHE A 209 -0.74 8.85 4.41
C PHE A 209 -0.16 9.39 3.11
N ASN A 210 0.60 10.47 3.21
CA ASN A 210 1.30 11.09 2.09
C ASN A 210 0.34 11.61 1.00
N THR A 211 0.71 11.45 -0.28
CA THR A 211 -0.07 11.89 -1.45
C THR A 211 -1.45 11.24 -1.56
N ALA A 212 -1.72 10.13 -0.86
CA ALA A 212 -3.05 9.51 -0.82
C ALA A 212 -4.15 10.47 -0.34
N GLY A 213 -3.80 11.45 0.50
CA GLY A 213 -4.73 12.49 0.94
C GLY A 213 -5.31 13.32 -0.22
N ILE A 214 -4.57 13.48 -1.33
CA ILE A 214 -5.05 14.19 -2.52
C ILE A 214 -6.23 13.45 -3.14
N ALA A 215 -6.12 12.13 -3.32
CA ALA A 215 -7.18 11.32 -3.92
C ALA A 215 -8.45 11.26 -3.04
N VAL A 216 -8.29 11.21 -1.71
CA VAL A 216 -9.42 11.25 -0.78
C VAL A 216 -10.08 12.63 -0.76
N VAL A 217 -9.31 13.72 -0.87
CA VAL A 217 -9.86 15.07 -1.04
C VAL A 217 -10.57 15.22 -2.38
N ASP A 218 -10.05 14.59 -3.44
CA ASP A 218 -10.68 14.63 -4.75
C ASP A 218 -12.04 13.93 -4.76
N LEU A 219 -12.15 12.79 -4.06
CA LEU A 219 -13.43 12.11 -3.82
C LEU A 219 -14.52 13.03 -3.26
N LEU A 220 -14.15 13.97 -2.37
CA LEU A 220 -15.10 14.93 -1.80
C LEU A 220 -15.73 15.84 -2.87
N LYS A 221 -15.03 16.14 -3.96
CA LYS A 221 -15.58 16.95 -5.06
C LYS A 221 -16.63 16.20 -5.89
N HIS A 222 -16.63 14.87 -5.82
CA HIS A 222 -17.44 14.02 -6.68
C HIS A 222 -18.65 13.40 -6.00
N ASP A 223 -18.60 13.13 -4.68
CA ASP A 223 -19.70 12.47 -3.95
C ASP A 223 -19.84 13.03 -2.52
N TYR A 224 -19.73 14.36 -2.35
CA TYR A 224 -19.67 15.03 -1.04
C TYR A 224 -20.80 14.62 -0.10
N ALA A 225 -22.06 14.76 -0.56
CA ALA A 225 -23.24 14.52 0.28
C ALA A 225 -23.28 13.10 0.82
N GLN A 226 -22.94 12.10 -0.02
CA GLN A 226 -22.86 10.72 0.41
C GLN A 226 -21.63 10.45 1.29
N PHE A 227 -20.51 11.10 1.00
CA PHE A 227 -19.30 10.99 1.80
C PHE A 227 -19.56 11.44 3.23
N ILE A 228 -20.12 12.65 3.42
CA ILE A 228 -20.38 13.18 4.76
C ILE A 228 -21.49 12.43 5.50
N SER A 229 -22.44 11.80 4.78
CA SER A 229 -23.51 11.04 5.43
C SER A 229 -23.01 9.74 6.06
N LYS A 230 -21.86 9.21 5.60
CA LYS A 230 -21.31 7.92 6.03
C LYS A 230 -19.97 8.06 6.74
N SER A 231 -19.22 9.13 6.49
CA SER A 231 -17.87 9.30 7.01
C SER A 231 -17.83 10.16 8.27
N VAL A 232 -17.12 9.71 9.30
CA VAL A 232 -16.95 10.45 10.57
C VAL A 232 -15.74 11.38 10.57
N GLY A 233 -14.83 11.21 9.62
CA GLY A 233 -13.67 12.08 9.48
C GLY A 233 -12.57 11.50 8.61
N ILE A 234 -11.59 12.35 8.32
CA ILE A 234 -10.36 12.01 7.61
C ILE A 234 -9.19 12.42 8.50
N VAL A 235 -8.28 11.48 8.75
CA VAL A 235 -6.99 11.71 9.39
C VAL A 235 -5.94 11.81 8.29
N PHE A 236 -5.19 12.91 8.26
CA PHE A 236 -4.10 13.13 7.33
C PHE A 236 -2.76 13.00 8.06
N ILE A 237 -1.92 12.09 7.59
CA ILE A 237 -0.58 11.84 8.13
C ILE A 237 0.43 12.20 7.04
N ASP A 238 1.27 13.20 7.31
CA ASP A 238 2.33 13.66 6.39
C ASP A 238 1.84 13.96 4.96
N SER A 239 0.65 14.55 4.83
CA SER A 239 -0.03 14.74 3.54
C SER A 239 0.09 16.17 3.02
N ALA A 240 0.47 16.30 1.75
CA ALA A 240 0.58 17.58 1.03
C ALA A 240 -0.69 17.96 0.25
N HIS A 241 -1.86 17.47 0.67
CA HIS A 241 -3.13 17.76 0.01
C HIS A 241 -3.49 19.25 0.11
N SER A 242 -4.34 19.70 -0.82
CA SER A 242 -4.90 21.04 -0.80
C SER A 242 -6.41 20.97 -0.85
N THR A 243 -7.06 21.75 0.01
CA THR A 243 -8.52 21.95 -0.04
C THR A 243 -8.92 23.08 -0.99
N PHE A 244 -7.98 23.62 -1.77
CA PHE A 244 -8.27 24.64 -2.77
C PHE A 244 -9.29 24.10 -3.80
N LYS A 245 -10.35 24.87 -4.05
CA LYS A 245 -11.55 24.49 -4.82
C LYS A 245 -12.52 23.48 -4.16
N LEU A 246 -12.32 23.09 -2.90
CA LEU A 246 -13.41 22.56 -2.07
C LEU A 246 -14.25 23.73 -1.53
N GLU A 247 -14.93 24.45 -2.42
CA GLU A 247 -15.84 25.53 -2.02
C GLU A 247 -17.20 24.95 -1.65
N ARG A 248 -17.91 25.54 -0.68
CA ARG A 248 -19.26 25.07 -0.29
C ARG A 248 -20.23 24.96 -1.46
N GLU A 249 -20.07 25.80 -2.47
CA GLU A 249 -20.87 25.81 -3.70
C GLU A 249 -20.50 24.66 -4.66
N ALA A 250 -19.27 24.15 -4.61
CA ALA A 250 -18.80 23.00 -5.39
C ALA A 250 -19.14 21.65 -4.72
N LEU A 251 -19.63 21.68 -3.49
CA LEU A 251 -20.00 20.51 -2.68
C LEU A 251 -21.52 20.33 -2.55
N GLY A 252 -22.29 21.17 -3.26
CA GLY A 252 -23.76 21.19 -3.29
C GLY A 252 -24.34 20.45 -4.48
#